data_AF-A0A7C3WJN8-F1
#
_entry.id   AF-A0A7C3WJN8-F1
#
_cell.length_a   1.000
_cell.length_b   1.000
_cell.length_c   1.000
_cell.angle_alpha   90.00
_cell.angle_beta   90.00
_cell.angle_gamma   90.00
#
_symmetry.space_group_name_H-M   'P 1'
#
loop_
_entity.id
_entity.type
_entity.pdbx_description
1 polymer ?
#
loop_
_entity_poly.entity_id
_entity_poly.type
_entity_poly.pdbx_seq_one_letter_code
_entity_poly.pdbx_strand_id
1 'polypeptide(L)'
;MQDFPIEELYRIMSEVFMQYDFAFRPDMGAKDVPGWDSLNHSVLMMDIGNATGVDLSPEETAKLPSIGALHALILERMAQLG
;
A
#
# COMPACT_ATOMS: atom_id res chain seq x y z
N MET A 1 -9.46 14.47 10.87
CA MET A 1 -8.38 13.99 9.98
C MET A 1 -8.47 12.49 10.05
N GLN A 2 -8.91 11.81 8.98
CA GLN A 2 -8.84 10.35 8.98
C GLN A 2 -7.36 9.99 8.99
N ASP A 3 -6.95 9.17 9.97
CA ASP A 3 -5.55 8.80 10.17
C ASP A 3 -5.37 7.39 9.60
N PHE A 4 -4.33 7.20 8.78
CA PHE A 4 -3.93 5.91 8.23
C PHE A 4 -2.41 5.81 8.42
N PRO A 5 -1.94 5.27 9.56
CA PRO A 5 -0.52 5.21 9.85
C PRO A 5 0.21 4.25 8.90
N ILE A 6 1.51 4.47 8.65
CA ILE A 6 2.26 3.63 7.70
C ILE A 6 2.41 2.19 8.20
N GLU A 7 2.32 1.98 9.51
CA GLU A 7 2.30 0.68 10.16
C GLU A 7 1.06 -0.15 9.77
N GLU A 8 -0.07 0.50 9.52
CA GLU A 8 -1.28 -0.19 9.05
C GLU A 8 -1.10 -0.67 7.60
N LEU A 9 -0.44 0.14 6.77
CA LEU A 9 -0.03 -0.29 5.42
C LEU A 9 0.91 -1.50 5.50
N TYR A 10 1.91 -1.48 6.40
CA TYR A 10 2.80 -2.63 6.59
C TYR A 10 2.06 -3.88 7.06
N ARG A 11 1.04 -3.75 7.93
CA ARG A 11 0.19 -4.86 8.35
C ARG A 11 -0.52 -5.50 7.16
N ILE A 12 -1.18 -4.70 6.31
CA ILE A 12 -1.86 -5.20 5.11
C ILE A 12 -0.85 -5.85 4.15
N MET A 13 0.30 -5.22 3.92
CA MET A 13 1.36 -5.81 3.08
C MET A 13 1.86 -7.15 3.61
N SER A 14 1.98 -7.30 4.94
CA SER A 14 2.39 -8.55 5.57
C SER A 14 1.38 -9.67 5.32
N GLU A 15 0.09 -9.36 5.40
CA GLU A 15 -1.01 -10.29 5.15
C GLU A 15 -1.07 -10.71 3.68
N VAL A 16 -1.01 -9.74 2.75
CA VAL A 16 -1.11 -9.99 1.32
C VAL A 16 0.13 -10.72 0.78
N PHE A 17 1.32 -10.33 1.21
CA PHE A 17 2.57 -10.93 0.70
C PHE A 17 3.04 -12.14 1.53
N MET A 18 2.32 -12.48 2.60
CA MET A 18 2.70 -13.50 3.57
C MET A 18 4.11 -13.30 4.13
N GLN A 19 4.48 -12.04 4.40
CA GLN A 19 5.81 -11.62 4.85
C GLN A 19 5.78 -11.03 6.28
N TYR A 20 5.41 -11.83 7.28
CA TYR A 20 5.26 -11.36 8.66
C TYR A 20 6.57 -11.01 9.38
N ASP A 21 7.69 -11.62 8.96
CA ASP A 21 9.02 -11.38 9.54
C ASP A 21 9.85 -10.36 8.73
N PHE A 22 9.24 -9.72 7.72
CA PHE A 22 9.93 -8.79 6.84
C PHE A 22 9.83 -7.34 7.35
N ALA A 23 10.98 -6.68 7.50
CA ALA A 23 11.04 -5.29 7.94
C ALA A 23 10.83 -4.34 6.76
N PHE A 24 9.56 -3.98 6.50
CA PHE A 24 9.20 -2.95 5.54
C PHE A 24 9.79 -1.57 5.90
N ARG A 25 10.12 -0.79 4.88
CA ARG A 25 10.60 0.60 5.02
C ARG A 25 10.03 1.49 3.92
N PRO A 26 9.83 2.80 4.16
CA PRO A 26 9.17 3.69 3.22
C PRO A 26 9.93 3.90 1.90
N ASP A 27 11.24 3.62 1.87
CA ASP A 27 12.12 3.74 0.70
C ASP A 27 12.12 2.51 -0.22
N MET A 28 11.52 1.39 0.20
CA MET A 28 11.45 0.16 -0.60
C MET A 28 10.45 0.29 -1.74
N GLY A 29 10.82 -0.19 -2.93
CA GLY A 29 9.90 -0.42 -4.05
C GLY A 29 9.53 -1.90 -4.19
N ALA A 30 8.67 -2.23 -5.16
CA ALA A 30 8.20 -3.60 -5.39
C ALA A 30 9.36 -4.62 -5.56
N LYS A 31 10.45 -4.22 -6.23
CA LYS A 31 11.65 -5.06 -6.43
C LYS A 31 12.39 -5.44 -5.14
N ASP A 32 12.19 -4.67 -4.06
CA ASP A 32 12.89 -4.83 -2.78
C ASP A 32 12.09 -5.69 -1.79
N VAL A 33 10.85 -6.04 -2.13
CA VAL A 33 9.91 -6.72 -1.25
C VAL A 33 9.59 -8.12 -1.80
N PRO A 34 9.91 -9.18 -1.05
CA PRO A 34 9.54 -10.55 -1.41
C PRO A 34 8.03 -10.71 -1.54
N GLY A 35 7.59 -11.43 -2.58
CA GLY A 35 6.17 -11.69 -2.82
C GLY A 35 5.40 -10.52 -3.44
N TRP A 36 6.05 -9.37 -3.71
CA TRP A 36 5.40 -8.28 -4.41
C TRP A 36 5.48 -8.49 -5.94
N ASP A 37 4.42 -9.06 -6.50
CA ASP A 37 4.20 -9.23 -7.94
C ASP A 37 2.91 -8.53 -8.41
N SER A 38 2.53 -8.67 -9.67
CA SER A 38 1.34 -8.03 -10.23
C SER A 38 0.02 -8.49 -9.60
N LEU A 39 -0.08 -9.76 -9.21
CA LEU A 39 -1.29 -10.31 -8.60
C LEU A 39 -1.44 -9.77 -7.18
N ASN A 40 -0.39 -9.93 -6.37
CA ASN A 40 -0.37 -9.46 -5.00
C ASN A 40 -0.46 -7.93 -4.92
N HIS A 41 0.08 -7.19 -5.90
CA HIS A 41 -0.13 -5.74 -5.99
C HIS A 41 -1.61 -5.37 -6.18
N SER A 42 -2.33 -6.09 -7.03
CA SER A 42 -3.76 -5.86 -7.24
C SER A 42 -4.58 -6.17 -5.98
N VAL A 43 -4.24 -7.26 -5.28
CA VAL A 43 -4.87 -7.62 -3.99
C VAL A 43 -4.57 -6.55 -2.93
N LEU A 44 -3.33 -6.06 -2.86
CA LEU A 44 -2.95 -4.98 -1.95
C LEU A 44 -3.79 -3.71 -2.16
N MET A 45 -4.05 -3.30 -3.41
CA MET A 45 -4.89 -2.13 -3.69
C MET A 45 -6.33 -2.33 -3.23
N MET A 46 -6.87 -3.53 -3.43
CA MET A 46 -8.22 -3.88 -2.98
C MET A 46 -8.34 -3.85 -1.45
N ASP A 47 -7.37 -4.42 -0.72
CA ASP A 47 -7.40 -4.46 0.75
C ASP A 47 -7.19 -3.08 1.37
N ILE A 48 -6.32 -2.25 0.79
CA ILE A 48 -6.20 -0.84 1.19
C ILE A 48 -7.52 -0.10 0.95
N GLY A 49 -8.14 -0.29 -0.21
CA GLY A 49 -9.43 0.32 -0.53
C GLY A 49 -10.52 -0.09 0.45
N ASN A 50 -10.59 -1.37 0.83
CA ASN A 50 -11.51 -1.88 1.84
C ASN A 50 -11.26 -1.25 3.22
N ALA A 51 -9.99 -1.03 3.61
CA ALA A 51 -9.62 -0.46 4.90
C ALA A 51 -9.86 1.05 5.00
N THR A 52 -9.77 1.78 3.88
CA THR A 52 -9.74 3.25 3.87
C THR A 52 -10.93 3.90 3.17
N GLY A 53 -11.65 3.16 2.32
CA GLY A 53 -12.70 3.67 1.43
C GLY A 53 -12.18 4.37 0.18
N VAL A 54 -10.86 4.43 -0.05
CA VAL A 54 -10.29 5.03 -1.27
C VAL A 54 -10.30 4.05 -2.44
N ASP A 55 -10.44 4.58 -3.65
CA ASP A 55 -10.24 3.80 -4.88
C ASP A 55 -8.81 4.03 -5.40
N LEU A 56 -8.06 2.94 -5.58
CA LEU A 56 -6.67 2.95 -6.02
C LEU A 56 -6.54 2.10 -7.27
N SER A 57 -6.21 2.74 -8.39
CA SER A 57 -5.93 2.02 -9.63
C SER A 57 -4.61 1.25 -9.53
N PRO A 58 -4.59 -0.07 -9.81
CA PRO A 58 -3.34 -0.83 -9.88
C PRO A 58 -2.35 -0.27 -10.91
N GLU A 59 -2.83 0.33 -12.00
CA GLU A 59 -1.96 0.91 -13.04
C GLU A 59 -1.31 2.23 -12.61
N GLU A 60 -2.02 3.04 -11.82
CA GLU A 60 -1.49 4.27 -11.25
C GLU A 60 -0.44 3.94 -10.17
N THR A 61 -0.80 3.03 -9.27
CA THR A 61 0.02 2.68 -8.10
C THR A 61 1.24 1.85 -8.47
N ALA A 62 1.23 1.10 -9.57
CA ALA A 62 2.40 0.40 -10.10
C ALA A 62 3.54 1.35 -10.54
N LYS A 63 3.25 2.64 -10.78
CA LYS A 63 4.25 3.65 -11.15
C LYS A 63 4.91 4.31 -9.94
N LEU A 64 4.41 4.05 -8.74
CA LEU A 64 4.94 4.65 -7.53
C LEU A 64 6.31 4.05 -7.19
N PRO A 65 7.30 4.87 -6.85
CA PRO A 65 8.67 4.40 -6.67
C PRO A 65 8.86 3.62 -5.37
N SER A 66 8.00 3.82 -4.37
CA SER A 66 8.18 3.23 -3.04
C SER A 66 6.89 3.09 -2.24
N ILE A 67 6.96 2.34 -1.14
CA ILE A 67 5.88 2.20 -0.16
C ILE A 67 5.48 3.56 0.42
N GLY A 68 6.45 4.44 0.69
CA GLY A 68 6.16 5.79 1.19
C GLY A 68 5.38 6.64 0.18
N ALA A 69 5.66 6.49 -1.12
CA ALA A 69 4.89 7.17 -2.16
C ALA A 69 3.44 6.64 -2.25
N LEU A 70 3.25 5.32 -2.09
CA LEU A 70 1.93 4.71 -1.97
C LEU A 70 1.16 5.24 -0.75
N HIS A 71 1.82 5.29 0.41
CA HIS A 71 1.24 5.82 1.63
C HIS A 71 0.79 7.27 1.50
N ALA A 72 1.62 8.13 0.89
CA ALA A 72 1.28 9.51 0.62
C ALA A 72 0.06 9.65 -0.31
N LEU A 73 -0.03 8.82 -1.35
CA LEU A 73 -1.18 8.81 -2.28
C LEU A 73 -2.48 8.42 -1.55
N ILE A 74 -2.43 7.43 -0.66
CA ILE A 74 -3.57 7.02 0.15
C ILE A 74 -4.08 8.18 1.00
N LEU A 75 -3.18 8.86 1.71
CA LEU A 75 -3.54 10.02 2.54
C LEU A 75 -4.12 11.17 1.72
N GLU A 76 -3.58 11.42 0.51
CA GLU A 76 -4.13 12.41 -0.42
C GLU A 76 -5.56 12.06 -0.84
N ARG A 77 -5.82 10.80 -1.22
CA ARG A 77 -7.16 10.33 -1.61
C ARG A 77 -8.13 10.36 -0.43
N MET A 78 -7.71 9.97 0.77
CA MET A 78 -8.54 10.05 1.98
C MET A 78 -8.92 11.50 2.30
N ALA A 79 -8.01 12.45 2.11
CA ALA A 79 -8.32 13.86 2.31
C ALA A 79 -9.34 14.41 1.29
N GLN A 80 -9.44 13.81 0.10
CA GLN A 80 -10.40 14.17 -0.95
C GLN A 80 -11.79 13.53 -0.74
N LEU A 81 -11.90 12.49 0.08
CA LEU A 81 -13.18 11.91 0.51
C LEU A 81 -13.89 12.74 1.60
N GLY A 82 -13.21 13.78 2.12
CA GLY A 82 -13.69 14.69 3.17
C GLY A 82 -14.46 15.90 2.66
#